data_AF-F2IH26-F1
#
_entry.id   AF-F2IH26-F1
#
_cell.length_a   1.000
_cell.length_b   1.000
_cell.length_c   1.000
_cell.angle_alpha   90.00
_cell.angle_beta   90.00
_cell.angle_gamma   90.00
#
_symmetry.space_group_name_H-M   'P 1'
#
loop_
_entity.id
_entity.type
_entity.pdbx_description
1 polymer ?
#
loop_
_entity_poly.entity_id
_entity_poly.type
_entity_poly.pdbx_seq_one_letter_code
_entity_poly.pdbx_strand_id
1 'polypeptide(L)'
;MGQEDYLRRQIDQLGQVLARMLSGLLGLKDKGLLNQGMEETDQALKAEFGFTTDEFVLLENEAFIQLLEQEKQFKEVHFEKLADLFLLLADNTVDSQKQTLLFEKCLKIYKRLEQSETTYSFDRHAKMEKINNMLKTLSGTE
;
A
#
# COMPACT_ATOMS: atom_id res chain seq x y z
N MET A 1 25.11 -0.75 20.76
CA MET A 1 25.52 -0.24 19.44
C MET A 1 25.59 -1.37 18.40
N GLY A 2 24.50 -2.10 18.15
CA GLY A 2 24.53 -3.19 17.17
C GLY A 2 23.14 -3.68 16.77
N GLN A 3 22.23 -3.75 17.74
CA GLN A 3 20.81 -4.03 17.48
C GLN A 3 20.10 -2.83 16.83
N GLU A 4 20.38 -1.60 17.28
CA GLU A 4 19.79 -0.39 16.71
C GLU A 4 20.21 -0.15 15.24
N ASP A 5 21.49 -0.33 14.92
CA ASP A 5 21.99 -0.20 13.54
C ASP A 5 21.45 -1.30 12.63
N TYR A 6 21.33 -2.53 13.15
CA TYR A 6 20.75 -3.64 12.41
C TYR A 6 19.26 -3.41 12.11
N LEU A 7 18.50 -2.95 13.12
CA LEU A 7 17.08 -2.63 12.97
C LEU A 7 16.88 -1.48 11.97
N ARG A 8 17.69 -0.43 12.06
CA ARG A 8 17.64 0.69 11.12
C ARG A 8 17.90 0.25 9.68
N ARG A 9 18.87 -0.63 9.46
CA ARG A 9 19.16 -1.19 8.13
C ARG A 9 18.00 -2.00 7.57
N GLN A 10 17.32 -2.81 8.39
CA GLN A 10 16.15 -3.56 7.94
C GLN A 10 15.00 -2.64 7.53
N ILE A 11 14.75 -1.58 8.33
CA ILE A 11 13.77 -0.56 8.01
C ILE A 11 14.10 0.09 6.66
N ASP A 12 15.34 0.54 6.47
CA ASP A 12 15.76 1.18 5.21
C ASP A 12 15.64 0.25 4.00
N GLN A 13 15.98 -1.04 4.16
CA GLN A 13 15.87 -2.04 3.10
C GLN A 13 14.42 -2.25 2.66
N LEU A 14 13.52 -2.42 3.61
CA LEU A 14 12.09 -2.59 3.35
C LEU A 14 11.50 -1.36 2.66
N GLY A 15 11.82 -0.16 3.14
CA GLY A 15 11.39 1.09 2.51
C GLY A 15 11.92 1.25 1.08
N GLN A 16 13.10 0.72 0.76
CA GLN A 16 13.65 0.71 -0.60
C GLN A 16 12.94 -0.28 -1.51
N VAL A 17 12.60 -1.47 -1.01
CA VAL A 17 11.86 -2.49 -1.77
C VAL A 17 10.50 -1.94 -2.20
N LEU A 18 9.73 -1.38 -1.26
CA LEU A 18 8.42 -0.77 -1.55
C LEU A 18 8.54 0.38 -2.55
N ALA A 19 9.56 1.24 -2.39
CA ALA A 19 9.79 2.35 -3.32
C ALA A 19 10.13 1.85 -4.74
N ARG A 20 10.94 0.79 -4.87
CA ARG A 20 11.29 0.20 -6.17
C ARG A 20 10.07 -0.41 -6.85
N MET A 21 9.23 -1.13 -6.13
CA MET A 21 7.96 -1.66 -6.67
C MET A 21 7.08 -0.53 -7.20
N LEU A 22 6.88 0.52 -6.38
CA LEU A 22 6.08 1.68 -6.76
C LEU A 22 6.65 2.40 -7.99
N SER A 23 7.95 2.70 -8.01
CA SER A 23 8.60 3.35 -9.15
C SER A 23 8.56 2.50 -10.42
N GLY A 24 8.71 1.17 -10.30
CA GLY A 24 8.60 0.24 -11.41
C GLY A 24 7.21 0.28 -12.04
N LEU A 25 6.16 0.19 -11.22
CA LEU A 25 4.78 0.29 -11.68
C LEU A 25 4.47 1.64 -12.32
N LEU A 26 4.90 2.76 -11.72
CA LEU A 26 4.70 4.09 -12.30
C LEU A 26 5.38 4.20 -13.67
N GLY A 27 6.61 3.71 -13.80
CA GLY A 27 7.32 3.71 -15.09
C GLY A 27 6.68 2.82 -16.16
N LEU A 28 6.00 1.73 -15.76
CA LEU A 28 5.23 0.88 -16.68
C LEU A 28 3.87 1.50 -17.03
N LYS A 29 3.23 2.20 -16.08
CA LYS A 29 2.01 2.98 -16.30
C LYS A 29 2.22 4.00 -17.41
N ASP A 30 3.29 4.77 -17.32
CA ASP A 30 3.63 5.82 -18.29
C ASP A 30 3.89 5.25 -19.70
N LYS A 31 4.20 3.95 -19.80
CA LYS A 31 4.40 3.22 -21.06
C LYS A 31 3.17 2.44 -21.54
N GLY A 32 2.06 2.48 -20.79
CA GLY A 32 0.85 1.69 -21.09
C GLY A 32 1.01 0.18 -20.89
N LEU A 33 2.06 -0.27 -20.18
CA LEU A 33 2.39 -1.68 -19.96
C LEU A 33 2.02 -2.16 -18.55
N LEU A 34 1.09 -1.46 -17.89
CA LEU A 34 0.82 -1.68 -16.48
C LEU A 34 0.36 -3.11 -16.16
N ASN A 35 -0.39 -3.76 -17.05
CA ASN A 35 -0.83 -5.14 -16.87
C ASN A 35 0.35 -6.12 -16.68
N GLN A 36 1.50 -5.87 -17.33
CA GLN A 36 2.72 -6.65 -17.12
C GLN A 36 3.35 -6.36 -15.75
N GLY A 37 3.31 -5.09 -15.33
CA GLY A 37 3.82 -4.66 -14.02
C GLY A 37 3.02 -5.16 -12.83
N MET A 38 1.73 -5.45 -13.00
CA MET A 38 0.88 -5.98 -11.92
C MET A 38 1.31 -7.40 -11.52
N GLU A 39 1.61 -8.27 -12.49
CA GLU A 39 2.07 -9.64 -12.20
C GLU A 39 3.46 -9.64 -11.55
N GLU A 40 4.37 -8.80 -12.03
CA GLU A 40 5.69 -8.61 -11.42
C GLU A 40 5.59 -8.07 -10.00
N THR A 41 4.64 -7.16 -9.74
CA THR A 41 4.39 -6.63 -8.40
C THR A 41 3.86 -7.70 -7.47
N ASP A 42 2.94 -8.55 -7.93
CA ASP A 42 2.42 -9.66 -7.14
C ASP A 42 3.51 -10.67 -6.79
N GLN A 43 4.39 -11.00 -7.73
CA GLN A 43 5.53 -11.87 -7.48
C GLN A 43 6.51 -11.24 -6.48
N ALA A 44 6.78 -9.94 -6.61
CA ALA A 44 7.66 -9.23 -5.70
C ALA A 44 7.06 -9.13 -4.28
N LEU A 45 5.77 -8.83 -4.15
CA LEU A 45 5.06 -8.82 -2.87
C LEU A 45 5.11 -10.22 -2.23
N LYS A 46 4.88 -11.27 -3.02
CA LYS A 46 4.95 -12.65 -2.53
C LYS A 46 6.35 -13.03 -2.08
N ALA A 47 7.40 -12.61 -2.79
CA ALA A 47 8.78 -12.89 -2.42
C ALA A 47 9.19 -12.20 -1.11
N GLU A 48 8.77 -10.95 -0.92
CA GLU A 48 9.21 -10.10 0.20
C GLU A 48 8.33 -10.30 1.45
N PHE A 49 7.02 -10.46 1.24
CA PHE A 49 6.03 -10.52 2.32
C PHE A 49 5.42 -11.90 2.52
N GLY A 50 5.52 -12.79 1.53
CA GLY A 50 4.87 -14.10 1.56
C GLY A 50 3.42 -14.08 1.07
N PHE A 51 2.93 -12.94 0.59
CA PHE A 51 1.54 -12.74 0.18
C PHE A 51 1.45 -12.04 -1.18
N THR A 52 0.49 -12.41 -2.01
CA THR A 52 0.09 -11.66 -3.21
C THR A 52 -0.81 -10.49 -2.85
N THR A 53 -1.09 -9.60 -3.81
CA THR A 53 -2.08 -8.53 -3.62
C THR A 53 -3.44 -9.10 -3.25
N ASP A 54 -3.89 -10.18 -3.90
CA ASP A 54 -5.17 -10.83 -3.57
C ASP A 54 -5.23 -11.32 -2.13
N GLU A 55 -4.16 -11.97 -1.65
CA GLU A 55 -4.07 -12.44 -0.27
C GLU A 55 -4.03 -11.26 0.72
N PHE A 56 -3.29 -10.20 0.38
CA PHE A 56 -3.19 -8.98 1.19
C PHE A 56 -4.53 -8.29 1.40
N VAL A 57 -5.33 -8.25 0.35
CA VAL A 57 -6.63 -7.58 0.31
C VAL A 57 -7.68 -8.36 1.12
N LEU A 58 -7.55 -9.69 1.20
CA LEU A 58 -8.45 -10.57 1.96
C LEU A 58 -8.14 -10.65 3.46
N LEU A 59 -6.94 -10.24 3.89
CA LEU A 59 -6.60 -10.24 5.32
C LEU A 59 -7.48 -9.25 6.09
N GLU A 60 -7.97 -9.66 7.26
CA GLU A 60 -8.58 -8.77 8.24
C GLU A 60 -7.67 -7.57 8.54
N ASN A 61 -8.23 -6.38 8.67
CA ASN A 61 -7.44 -5.15 8.63
C ASN A 61 -6.56 -4.97 9.87
N GLU A 62 -7.09 -5.28 11.05
CA GLU A 62 -6.31 -5.24 12.29
C GLU A 62 -5.22 -6.32 12.31
N ALA A 63 -5.56 -7.53 11.86
CA ALA A 63 -4.58 -8.63 11.75
C ALA A 63 -3.47 -8.29 10.76
N PHE A 64 -3.80 -7.65 9.63
CA PHE A 64 -2.85 -7.18 8.63
C PHE A 64 -1.89 -6.13 9.20
N ILE A 65 -2.41 -5.11 9.90
CA ILE A 65 -1.54 -4.07 10.46
C ILE A 65 -0.65 -4.66 11.57
N GLN A 66 -1.21 -5.49 12.46
CA GLN A 66 -0.42 -6.15 13.50
C GLN A 66 0.68 -7.03 12.91
N LEU A 67 0.38 -7.81 11.87
CA LEU A 67 1.38 -8.62 11.16
C LEU A 67 2.53 -7.76 10.63
N LEU A 68 2.21 -6.65 9.97
CA LEU A 68 3.23 -5.76 9.40
C LEU A 68 4.08 -5.06 10.47
N GLU A 69 3.49 -4.65 11.59
CA GLU A 69 4.21 -4.00 12.68
C GLU A 69 5.08 -4.98 13.46
N GLN A 70 4.54 -6.16 13.80
CA GLN A 70 5.20 -7.11 14.69
C GLN A 70 6.22 -7.97 13.94
N GLU A 71 5.83 -8.54 12.79
CA GLU A 71 6.66 -9.50 12.06
C GLU A 71 7.60 -8.81 11.07
N LYS A 72 7.14 -7.71 10.45
CA LYS A 72 7.89 -7.00 9.39
C LYS A 72 8.46 -5.66 9.83
N GLN A 73 8.24 -5.27 11.09
CA GLN A 73 8.78 -4.04 11.68
C GLN A 73 8.46 -2.79 10.85
N PHE A 74 7.24 -2.73 10.28
CA PHE A 74 6.79 -1.58 9.53
C PHE A 74 6.81 -0.31 10.39
N LYS A 75 7.22 0.78 9.76
CA LYS A 75 7.14 2.14 10.28
C LYS A 75 6.18 2.94 9.42
N GLU A 76 5.85 4.14 9.87
CA GLU A 76 4.92 5.06 9.24
C GLU A 76 5.27 5.25 7.75
N VAL A 77 6.55 5.46 7.45
CA VAL A 77 7.06 5.60 6.07
C VAL A 77 6.86 4.34 5.20
N HIS A 78 6.84 3.14 5.77
CA HIS A 78 6.57 1.91 5.03
C HIS A 78 5.08 1.75 4.76
N PHE A 79 4.25 2.07 5.75
CA PHE A 79 2.81 2.10 5.60
C PHE A 79 2.38 3.10 4.52
N GLU A 80 2.98 4.29 4.49
CA GLU A 80 2.68 5.30 3.47
C GLU A 80 3.02 4.79 2.07
N LYS A 81 4.21 4.21 1.88
CA LYS A 81 4.62 3.61 0.61
C LYS A 81 3.75 2.42 0.19
N LEU A 82 3.34 1.59 1.14
CA LEU A 82 2.46 0.45 0.88
C LEU A 82 1.05 0.93 0.49
N ALA A 83 0.55 1.97 1.14
CA ALA A 83 -0.72 2.59 0.80
C ALA A 83 -0.66 3.22 -0.62
N ASP A 84 0.43 3.90 -0.96
CA ASP A 84 0.66 4.43 -2.32
C ASP A 84 0.70 3.32 -3.37
N LEU A 85 1.33 2.19 -3.05
CA LEU A 85 1.35 1.00 -3.92
C LEU A 85 -0.06 0.45 -4.14
N PHE A 86 -0.83 0.25 -3.07
CA PHE A 86 -2.21 -0.23 -3.16
C PHE A 86 -3.14 0.75 -3.87
N LEU A 87 -2.93 2.05 -3.70
CA LEU A 87 -3.66 3.09 -4.43
C LEU A 87 -3.42 2.96 -5.93
N LEU A 88 -2.16 2.81 -6.33
CA LEU A 88 -1.79 2.63 -7.73
C LEU A 88 -2.39 1.34 -8.30
N LEU A 89 -2.39 0.24 -7.55
CA LEU A 89 -3.03 -1.00 -7.98
C LEU A 89 -4.55 -0.84 -8.10
N ALA A 90 -5.20 -0.17 -7.14
CA ALA A 90 -6.64 0.07 -7.16
C ALA A 90 -7.05 0.92 -8.38
N ASP A 91 -6.33 2.01 -8.65
CA ASP A 91 -6.59 2.92 -9.77
C ASP A 91 -6.58 2.21 -11.14
N ASN A 92 -5.94 1.05 -11.23
CA ASN A 92 -5.78 0.32 -12.48
C ASN A 92 -6.36 -1.10 -12.45
N THR A 93 -7.04 -1.48 -11.36
CA THR A 93 -7.75 -2.75 -11.27
C THR A 93 -9.11 -2.62 -11.95
N VAL A 94 -9.41 -3.53 -12.88
CA VAL A 94 -10.69 -3.55 -13.61
C VAL A 94 -11.79 -4.27 -12.82
N ASP A 95 -11.41 -5.25 -12.00
CA ASP A 95 -12.32 -5.96 -11.12
C ASP A 95 -12.80 -5.02 -10.00
N SER A 96 -14.09 -4.66 -10.03
CA SER A 96 -14.67 -3.67 -9.11
C SER A 96 -14.62 -4.11 -7.65
N GLN A 97 -14.74 -5.41 -7.38
CA GLN A 97 -14.68 -5.94 -6.02
C GLN A 97 -13.26 -5.83 -5.47
N LYS A 98 -12.25 -6.29 -6.22
CA LYS A 98 -10.84 -6.18 -5.84
C LYS A 98 -10.42 -4.72 -5.73
N GLN A 99 -10.86 -3.86 -6.66
CA GLN A 99 -10.61 -2.43 -6.63
C GLN A 99 -11.17 -1.78 -5.35
N THR A 100 -12.40 -2.13 -4.97
CA THR A 100 -13.04 -1.64 -3.74
C THR A 100 -12.23 -2.03 -2.51
N LEU A 101 -11.86 -3.31 -2.40
CA LEU A 101 -11.11 -3.80 -1.24
C LEU A 101 -9.69 -3.18 -1.15
N LEU A 102 -9.03 -2.94 -2.29
CA LEU A 102 -7.75 -2.21 -2.34
C LEU A 102 -7.89 -0.76 -1.87
N PHE A 103 -8.95 -0.07 -2.31
CA PHE A 103 -9.24 1.30 -1.85
C PHE A 103 -9.53 1.34 -0.35
N GLU A 104 -10.32 0.41 0.18
CA GLU A 104 -10.59 0.31 1.62
C GLU A 104 -9.32 0.08 2.43
N LYS A 105 -8.43 -0.81 1.95
CA LYS A 105 -7.12 -1.07 2.56
C LYS A 105 -6.27 0.18 2.62
N CYS A 106 -6.12 0.84 1.47
CA CYS A 106 -5.36 2.08 1.34
C CYS A 106 -5.89 3.17 2.29
N LEU A 107 -7.21 3.38 2.32
CA LEU A 107 -7.87 4.35 3.18
C LEU A 107 -7.62 4.07 4.67
N LYS A 108 -7.65 2.81 5.09
CA LYS A 108 -7.38 2.44 6.49
C LYS A 108 -5.94 2.73 6.89
N ILE A 109 -4.97 2.44 6.03
CA ILE A 109 -3.56 2.74 6.29
C ILE A 109 -3.37 4.25 6.43
N TYR A 110 -3.90 5.06 5.50
CA TYR A 110 -3.78 6.52 5.60
C TYR A 110 -4.48 7.09 6.84
N LYS A 111 -5.67 6.60 7.20
CA LYS A 111 -6.37 7.02 8.43
C LYS A 111 -5.53 6.73 9.67
N ARG A 112 -4.90 5.55 9.74
CA ARG A 112 -4.00 5.21 10.85
C ARG A 112 -2.83 6.18 10.92
N LEU A 113 -2.19 6.47 9.78
CA LEU A 113 -1.05 7.39 9.71
C LEU A 113 -1.44 8.81 10.14
N GLU A 114 -2.61 9.29 9.72
CA GLU A 114 -3.15 10.59 10.14
C GLU A 114 -3.44 10.64 11.66
N GLN A 115 -3.81 9.51 12.27
CA GLN A 115 -4.03 9.42 13.72
C GLN A 115 -2.74 9.28 14.53
N SER A 116 -1.72 8.62 13.99
CA SER A 116 -0.45 8.36 14.69
C SER A 116 0.53 9.52 14.59
N GLU A 117 0.46 10.32 13.52
CA GLU A 117 1.41 11.41 13.29
C GLU A 117 0.97 12.73 13.94
N THR A 118 1.94 13.49 14.45
CA THR A 118 1.68 14.82 15.02
C THR A 118 1.56 15.93 13.97
N THR A 119 1.88 15.63 12.71
CA THR A 119 1.89 16.61 11.62
C THR A 119 0.84 16.23 10.58
N TYR A 120 0.02 17.21 10.22
CA TYR A 120 -0.99 17.04 9.20
C TYR A 120 -0.36 16.97 7.79
N SER A 121 -0.75 15.97 6.99
CA SER A 121 -0.29 15.77 5.62
C SER A 121 -1.40 16.10 4.62
N PHE A 122 -1.23 17.21 3.90
CA PHE A 122 -2.16 17.62 2.83
C PHE A 122 -2.23 16.59 1.69
N ASP A 123 -1.09 15.97 1.34
CA ASP A 123 -1.04 14.94 0.30
C ASP A 123 -1.87 13.72 0.69
N ARG A 124 -1.71 13.26 1.94
CA ARG A 124 -2.48 12.14 2.48
C ARG A 124 -3.97 12.43 2.49
N HIS A 125 -4.34 13.64 2.93
CA HIS A 125 -5.74 14.05 2.94
C HIS A 125 -6.36 14.04 1.54
N ALA A 126 -5.67 14.62 0.55
CA ALA A 126 -6.13 14.62 -0.84
C ALA A 126 -6.30 13.19 -1.40
N LYS A 127 -5.37 12.28 -1.09
CA LYS A 127 -5.48 10.86 -1.45
C LYS A 127 -6.68 10.21 -0.78
N MET A 128 -6.92 10.46 0.51
CA MET A 128 -8.07 9.94 1.24
C MET A 128 -9.40 10.46 0.68
N GLU A 129 -9.50 11.75 0.35
CA GLU A 129 -10.69 12.31 -0.30
C GLU A 129 -10.96 11.67 -1.66
N LYS A 130 -9.93 11.51 -2.50
CA LYS A 130 -10.03 10.78 -3.77
C LYS A 130 -10.58 9.37 -3.56
N ILE A 131 -10.02 8.62 -2.62
CA ILE A 131 -10.43 7.24 -2.34
C ILE A 131 -11.89 7.19 -1.88
N ASN A 132 -12.30 8.08 -0.96
CA ASN A 132 -13.69 8.14 -0.51
C ASN A 132 -14.67 8.42 -1.66
N ASN A 133 -14.30 9.30 -2.59
CA ASN A 133 -15.12 9.58 -3.76
C ASN A 133 -15.21 8.37 -4.70
N MET A 134 -14.10 7.67 -4.94
CA MET A 134 -14.10 6.44 -5.75
C MET A 134 -14.96 5.34 -5.12
N LEU A 135 -14.88 5.16 -3.79
CA LEU A 135 -15.68 4.17 -3.07
C LEU A 135 -17.18 4.46 -3.17
N LYS A 136 -17.61 5.73 -3.08
CA LYS A 136 -19.03 6.11 -3.28
C LYS A 136 -19.53 5.75 -4.67
N THR A 137 -18.73 6.03 -5.70
CA THR A 137 -19.06 5.66 -7.08
C THR A 137 -19.19 4.15 -7.25
N LEU A 138 -18.30 3.38 -6.62
CA LEU A 138 -18.31 1.91 -6.67
C LEU A 138 -19.48 1.29 -5.89
N SER A 139 -19.94 1.93 -4.81
CA SER A 139 -21.09 1.47 -4.03
C SER A 139 -22.46 1.87 -4.62
N GLY A 140 -22.49 2.64 -5.71
CA GLY A 140 -23.72 3.07 -6.37
C GLY A 140 -24.58 4.02 -5.54
N THR A 141 -24.00 4.70 -4.56
CA THR A 141 -24.67 5.70 -3.72
C THR A 141 -24.32 7.10 -4.23
N GLU A 142 -25.10 7.56 -5.21
CA GLU A 142 -25.20 8.97 -5.60
C GLU A 142 -26.11 9.74 -4.63
#